data_AF-A0A959NGY1-F1
#
_entry.id   AF-A0A959NGY1-F1
#
_cell.length_a   1.000
_cell.length_b   1.000
_cell.length_c   1.000
_cell.angle_alpha   90.00
_cell.angle_beta   90.00
_cell.angle_gamma   90.00
#
_symmetry.space_group_name_H-M   'P 1'
#
loop_
_entity.id
_entity.type
_entity.pdbx_description
1 polymer ?
#
loop_
_entity_poly.entity_id
_entity_poly.type
_entity_poly.pdbx_seq_one_letter_code
_entity_poly.pdbx_strand_id
1 'polypeptide(L)'
;QRLLSINYNTLKSFAFKHINLPKHTITTNLINGVAGNLFPVLLAYYFSPAAAGLLFLAQQLLEAPFGMINKALWRVSYGKLSKETKKPHIAYRTLRKIHSNVSLLYSIPVLVLISFSEYSSIIFGESWKDFALIIPGYCFYVYFKNLSNATSYFTIFHKFTQESVWNIINLTVRILSIIIAANITDDPINCITIYCFISSLVYIGINTYWGLVSLQLGVFWENIAITIIPVLTIAYLISNFTNSLLNKLLLTSIFLVLFLFLSIKRLRKIG
;
A
#
# COMPACT_ATOMS: atom_id res chain seq x y z
N GLN A 1 -37.49 13.31 -16.44
CA GLN A 1 -36.07 13.71 -16.44
C GLN A 1 -35.64 13.93 -17.89
N ARG A 2 -35.33 15.17 -18.28
CA ARG A 2 -34.89 15.51 -19.65
C ARG A 2 -33.48 14.95 -19.88
N LEU A 3 -33.36 13.95 -20.73
CA LEU A 3 -32.08 13.61 -21.36
C LEU A 3 -31.75 14.79 -22.29
N LEU A 4 -30.84 15.66 -21.84
CA LEU A 4 -30.29 16.75 -22.64
C LEU A 4 -29.73 16.15 -23.93
N SER A 5 -30.17 16.66 -25.08
CA SER A 5 -29.59 16.36 -26.39
C SER A 5 -28.07 16.54 -26.31
N ILE A 6 -27.34 15.43 -26.31
CA ILE A 6 -25.89 15.43 -26.20
C ILE A 6 -25.33 16.06 -27.49
N ASN A 7 -24.93 17.32 -27.41
CA ASN A 7 -24.32 18.01 -28.54
C ASN A 7 -22.90 17.49 -28.75
N TYR A 8 -22.64 16.92 -29.93
CA TYR A 8 -21.35 16.34 -30.29
C TYR A 8 -20.18 17.33 -30.15
N ASN A 9 -20.38 18.60 -30.50
CA ASN A 9 -19.32 19.61 -30.39
C ASN A 9 -18.98 19.94 -28.92
N THR A 10 -19.99 19.94 -28.05
CA THR A 10 -19.81 20.12 -26.61
C THR A 10 -19.13 18.89 -25.99
N LEU A 11 -19.47 17.69 -26.45
CA LEU A 11 -18.85 16.46 -25.96
C LEU A 11 -17.39 16.35 -26.43
N LYS A 12 -17.12 16.72 -27.69
CA LYS A 12 -15.79 16.79 -28.27
C LYS A 12 -14.92 17.81 -27.51
N SER A 13 -15.42 19.03 -27.30
CA SER A 13 -14.63 20.05 -26.58
C SER A 13 -14.35 19.64 -25.12
N PHE A 14 -15.31 19.00 -24.45
CA PHE A 14 -15.14 18.46 -23.11
C PHE A 14 -14.11 17.32 -23.07
N ALA A 15 -14.15 16.41 -24.04
CA ALA A 15 -13.17 15.33 -24.18
C ALA A 15 -11.75 15.86 -24.40
N PHE A 16 -11.58 16.84 -25.30
CA PHE A 16 -10.27 17.47 -25.55
C PHE A 16 -9.76 18.24 -24.32
N LYS A 17 -10.65 18.94 -23.60
CA LYS A 17 -10.30 19.64 -22.36
C LYS A 17 -9.75 18.71 -21.28
N HIS A 18 -10.23 17.45 -21.24
CA HIS A 18 -9.86 16.47 -20.22
C HIS A 18 -8.95 15.34 -20.74
N ILE A 19 -8.40 15.44 -21.96
CA ILE A 19 -7.64 14.36 -22.62
C ILE A 19 -6.39 13.90 -21.87
N ASN A 20 -5.82 14.78 -21.04
CA ASN A 20 -4.64 14.45 -20.24
C ASN A 20 -4.95 13.37 -19.20
N LEU A 21 -6.16 13.34 -18.66
CA LEU A 21 -6.56 12.34 -17.67
C LEU A 21 -6.51 10.91 -18.24
N PRO A 22 -7.27 10.54 -19.30
CA PRO A 22 -7.20 9.19 -19.86
C PRO A 22 -5.81 8.86 -20.38
N LYS A 23 -5.09 9.81 -20.99
CA LYS A 23 -3.71 9.60 -21.45
C LYS A 23 -2.79 9.18 -20.30
N HIS A 24 -2.81 9.91 -19.18
CA HIS A 24 -2.00 9.58 -18.01
C HIS A 24 -2.46 8.29 -17.32
N THR A 25 -3.76 8.07 -17.20
CA THR A 25 -4.32 6.85 -16.60
C THR A 25 -3.92 5.61 -17.40
N ILE A 26 -3.99 5.65 -18.73
CA ILE A 26 -3.59 4.52 -19.59
C ILE A 26 -2.11 4.22 -19.39
N THR A 27 -1.23 5.21 -19.51
CA THR A 27 0.23 5.02 -19.34
C THR A 27 0.57 4.48 -17.95
N THR A 28 -0.05 5.04 -16.91
CA THR A 28 0.17 4.62 -15.52
C THR A 28 -0.31 3.18 -15.30
N ASN A 29 -1.48 2.82 -15.84
CA ASN A 29 -2.00 1.46 -15.73
C ASN A 29 -1.15 0.45 -16.48
N LEU A 30 -0.62 0.81 -17.66
CA LEU A 30 0.31 -0.04 -18.40
C LEU A 30 1.61 -0.25 -17.64
N ILE A 31 2.23 0.83 -17.14
CA ILE A 31 3.46 0.75 -16.33
C ILE A 31 3.23 -0.15 -15.11
N ASN A 32 2.14 0.07 -14.38
CA ASN A 32 1.82 -0.72 -13.20
C ASN A 32 1.47 -2.18 -13.51
N GLY A 33 0.81 -2.44 -14.65
CA GLY A 33 0.48 -3.77 -15.12
C GLY A 33 1.72 -4.57 -15.53
N VAL A 34 2.64 -3.93 -16.28
CA VAL A 34 3.94 -4.52 -16.62
C VAL A 34 4.73 -4.77 -15.34
N ALA A 35 4.85 -3.77 -14.46
CA ALA A 35 5.54 -3.93 -13.18
C ALA A 35 5.00 -5.15 -12.43
N GLY A 36 3.71 -5.19 -12.12
CA GLY A 36 3.09 -6.22 -11.28
C GLY A 36 3.34 -7.65 -11.76
N ASN A 37 3.36 -7.87 -13.08
CA ASN A 37 3.54 -9.20 -13.68
C ASN A 37 5.00 -9.52 -14.01
N LEU A 38 5.83 -8.51 -14.27
CA LEU A 38 7.24 -8.72 -14.59
C LEU A 38 8.01 -9.28 -13.38
N PHE A 39 7.63 -8.91 -12.15
CA PHE A 39 8.37 -9.37 -10.96
C PHE A 39 8.29 -10.89 -10.74
N PRO A 40 7.10 -11.54 -10.74
CA PRO A 40 7.04 -13.01 -10.68
C PRO A 40 7.79 -13.67 -11.85
N VAL A 41 7.76 -13.09 -13.05
CA VAL A 41 8.47 -13.63 -14.22
C VAL A 41 10.00 -13.58 -14.02
N LEU A 42 10.53 -12.46 -13.55
CA LEU A 42 11.96 -12.34 -13.24
C LEU A 42 12.37 -13.31 -12.13
N LEU A 43 11.54 -13.48 -11.10
CA LEU A 43 11.80 -14.44 -10.03
C LEU A 43 11.80 -15.89 -10.54
N ALA A 44 10.89 -16.23 -11.46
CA ALA A 44 10.87 -17.54 -12.10
C ALA A 44 12.12 -17.79 -12.94
N TYR A 45 12.60 -16.76 -13.64
CA TYR A 45 13.79 -16.82 -14.48
C TYR A 45 15.09 -17.00 -13.67
N TYR A 46 15.26 -16.22 -12.60
CA TYR A 46 16.50 -16.24 -11.81
C TYR A 46 16.57 -17.40 -10.80
N PHE A 47 15.42 -17.87 -10.28
CA PHE A 47 15.40 -18.87 -9.21
C PHE A 47 14.62 -20.12 -9.63
N SER A 48 13.29 -20.05 -9.62
CA SER A 48 12.43 -21.17 -10.00
C SER A 48 10.96 -20.75 -10.12
N PRO A 49 10.13 -21.52 -10.84
CA PRO A 49 8.67 -21.32 -10.86
C PRO A 49 8.05 -21.35 -9.45
N ALA A 50 8.61 -22.14 -8.52
CA ALA A 50 8.13 -22.20 -7.13
C ALA A 50 8.33 -20.85 -6.41
N ALA A 51 9.49 -20.21 -6.58
CA ALA A 51 9.76 -18.89 -6.00
C ALA A 51 8.82 -17.81 -6.54
N ALA A 52 8.52 -17.85 -7.84
CA ALA A 52 7.50 -16.97 -8.43
C ALA A 52 6.10 -17.24 -7.87
N GLY A 53 5.77 -18.51 -7.62
CA GLY A 53 4.54 -18.92 -6.94
C GLY A 53 4.39 -18.33 -5.53
N LEU A 54 5.47 -18.29 -4.75
CA LEU A 54 5.47 -17.66 -3.42
C LEU A 54 5.12 -16.17 -3.49
N LEU A 55 5.74 -15.42 -4.40
CA LEU A 55 5.44 -14.00 -4.59
C LEU A 55 4.01 -13.78 -5.13
N PHE A 56 3.56 -14.64 -6.04
CA PHE A 56 2.19 -14.58 -6.56
C PHE A 56 1.16 -14.81 -5.45
N LEU A 57 1.37 -15.81 -4.59
CA LEU A 57 0.49 -16.05 -3.45
C LEU A 57 0.49 -14.85 -2.49
N ALA A 58 1.65 -14.24 -2.26
CA ALA A 58 1.78 -13.01 -1.46
C ALA A 58 0.94 -11.87 -2.05
N GLN A 59 1.03 -11.65 -3.36
CA GLN A 59 0.24 -10.64 -4.07
C GLN A 59 -1.26 -10.86 -3.90
N GLN A 60 -1.74 -12.09 -4.07
CA GLN A 60 -3.18 -12.37 -4.01
C GLN A 60 -3.73 -12.32 -2.58
N LEU A 61 -3.03 -12.94 -1.63
CA LEU A 61 -3.52 -13.07 -0.26
C LEU A 61 -3.32 -11.78 0.53
N LEU A 62 -2.12 -11.21 0.46
CA LEU A 62 -1.73 -10.11 1.34
C LEU A 62 -2.24 -8.76 0.82
N GLU A 63 -2.48 -8.58 -0.48
CA GLU A 63 -3.08 -7.34 -1.00
C GLU A 63 -4.61 -7.31 -0.92
N ALA A 64 -5.28 -8.46 -0.87
CA ALA A 64 -6.75 -8.57 -0.84
C ALA A 64 -7.44 -7.67 0.22
N PRO A 65 -7.05 -7.70 1.52
CA PRO A 65 -7.72 -6.87 2.53
C PRO A 65 -7.54 -5.37 2.26
N PHE A 66 -6.36 -4.97 1.78
CA PHE A 66 -6.09 -3.57 1.43
C PHE A 66 -6.91 -3.13 0.21
N GLY A 67 -7.10 -4.01 -0.78
CA GLY A 67 -7.93 -3.75 -1.95
C GLY A 67 -9.39 -3.43 -1.59
N MET A 68 -9.97 -4.16 -0.63
CA MET A 68 -11.33 -3.89 -0.14
C MET A 68 -11.42 -2.52 0.54
N ILE A 69 -10.46 -2.21 1.41
CA ILE A 69 -10.38 -0.94 2.13
C ILE A 69 -10.19 0.23 1.14
N ASN A 70 -9.26 0.11 0.19
CA ASN A 70 -9.00 1.12 -0.84
C ASN A 70 -10.27 1.48 -1.62
N LYS A 71 -11.06 0.50 -2.05
CA LYS A 71 -12.31 0.76 -2.79
C LYS A 71 -13.30 1.59 -1.98
N ALA A 72 -13.43 1.32 -0.68
CA ALA A 72 -14.30 2.07 0.21
C ALA A 72 -13.77 3.49 0.46
N LEU A 73 -12.48 3.60 0.75
CA LEU A 73 -11.80 4.89 0.96
C LEU A 73 -11.90 5.77 -0.27
N TRP A 74 -11.73 5.21 -1.47
CA TRP A 74 -11.70 6.00 -2.69
C TRP A 74 -13.01 6.75 -2.94
N ARG A 75 -14.16 6.11 -2.64
CA ARG A 75 -15.48 6.75 -2.73
C ARG A 75 -15.63 7.93 -1.77
N VAL A 76 -15.13 7.81 -0.54
CA VAL A 76 -15.28 8.85 0.49
C VAL A 76 -14.26 9.98 0.31
N SER A 77 -13.00 9.62 0.04
CA SER A 77 -11.88 10.55 -0.11
C SER A 77 -12.00 11.39 -1.37
N TYR A 78 -12.28 10.77 -2.52
CA TYR A 78 -12.38 11.49 -3.79
C TYR A 78 -13.52 12.50 -3.80
N GLY A 79 -14.71 12.12 -3.31
CA GLY A 79 -15.88 13.00 -3.26
C GLY A 79 -15.70 14.21 -2.34
N LYS A 80 -14.94 14.08 -1.24
CA LYS A 80 -14.63 15.20 -0.33
C LYS A 80 -13.52 16.09 -0.88
N LEU A 81 -12.39 15.49 -1.24
CA LEU A 81 -11.22 16.25 -1.70
C LEU A 81 -11.49 17.01 -3.01
N SER A 82 -12.23 16.43 -3.95
CA SER A 82 -12.59 17.09 -5.22
C SER A 82 -13.37 18.40 -5.02
N LYS A 83 -14.22 18.49 -4.00
CA LYS A 83 -14.99 19.71 -3.66
C LYS A 83 -14.13 20.79 -3.01
N GLU A 84 -13.03 20.40 -2.39
CA GLU A 84 -12.15 21.27 -1.60
C GLU A 84 -10.91 21.74 -2.37
N THR A 85 -10.69 21.27 -3.59
CA THR A 85 -9.53 21.61 -4.43
C THR A 85 -9.35 23.11 -4.67
N LYS A 86 -10.44 23.89 -4.66
CA LYS A 86 -10.40 25.36 -4.78
C LYS A 86 -9.83 26.06 -3.55
N LYS A 87 -9.70 25.37 -2.41
CA LYS A 87 -9.20 25.89 -1.13
C LYS A 87 -8.13 24.94 -0.57
N PRO A 88 -6.84 25.14 -0.94
CA PRO A 88 -5.76 24.20 -0.63
C PRO A 88 -5.64 23.84 0.86
N HIS A 89 -5.84 24.81 1.75
CA HIS A 89 -5.80 24.60 3.20
C HIS A 89 -6.86 23.61 3.71
N ILE A 90 -8.08 23.63 3.15
CA ILE A 90 -9.15 22.69 3.53
C ILE A 90 -8.81 21.31 2.98
N ALA A 91 -8.41 21.24 1.71
CA ALA A 91 -8.02 19.98 1.08
C ALA A 91 -6.89 19.30 1.86
N TYR A 92 -5.86 20.03 2.29
CA TYR A 92 -4.75 19.50 3.10
C TYR A 92 -5.21 19.06 4.50
N ARG A 93 -6.18 19.74 5.13
CA ARG A 93 -6.73 19.27 6.42
C ARG A 93 -7.51 17.96 6.26
N THR A 94 -8.31 17.86 5.20
CA THR A 94 -9.04 16.62 4.86
C THR A 94 -8.05 15.48 4.56
N LEU A 95 -6.97 15.82 3.87
CA LEU A 95 -5.88 14.91 3.57
C LEU A 95 -5.22 14.32 4.80
N ARG A 96 -4.89 15.18 5.77
CA ARG A 96 -4.39 14.78 7.09
C ARG A 96 -5.28 13.74 7.74
N LYS A 97 -6.59 13.99 7.75
CA LYS A 97 -7.59 13.13 8.39
C LYS A 97 -7.68 11.79 7.68
N ILE A 98 -7.72 11.80 6.35
CA ILE A 98 -7.73 10.56 5.56
C ILE A 98 -6.46 9.77 5.85
N HIS A 99 -5.28 10.37 5.71
CA HIS A 99 -4.02 9.66 5.96
C HIS A 99 -3.95 9.07 7.37
N SER A 100 -4.34 9.82 8.40
CA SER A 100 -4.33 9.34 9.79
C SER A 100 -5.28 8.15 10.02
N ASN A 101 -6.47 8.19 9.42
CA ASN A 101 -7.43 7.10 9.52
C ASN A 101 -6.98 5.86 8.75
N VAL A 102 -6.42 6.07 7.56
CA VAL A 102 -5.97 5.01 6.67
C VAL A 102 -4.75 4.30 7.21
N SER A 103 -3.77 5.04 7.74
CA SER A 103 -2.59 4.44 8.37
C SER A 103 -2.99 3.50 9.51
N LEU A 104 -4.00 3.89 10.30
CA LEU A 104 -4.55 3.08 11.37
C LEU A 104 -5.35 1.87 10.85
N LEU A 105 -6.12 2.06 9.78
CA LEU A 105 -6.95 0.98 9.23
C LEU A 105 -6.06 -0.10 8.59
N TYR A 106 -4.92 0.28 8.00
CA TYR A 106 -3.95 -0.63 7.39
C TYR A 106 -3.05 -1.35 8.39
N SER A 107 -2.79 -0.78 9.57
CA SER A 107 -2.03 -1.51 10.60
C SER A 107 -2.76 -2.76 11.11
N ILE A 108 -4.09 -2.79 11.04
CA ILE A 108 -4.91 -3.93 11.50
C ILE A 108 -4.60 -5.22 10.70
N PRO A 109 -4.80 -5.28 9.36
CA PRO A 109 -4.48 -6.47 8.60
C PRO A 109 -2.99 -6.81 8.65
N VAL A 110 -2.09 -5.81 8.72
CA VAL A 110 -0.64 -6.07 8.88
C VAL A 110 -0.36 -6.83 10.16
N LEU A 111 -0.92 -6.39 11.30
CA LEU A 111 -0.72 -7.06 12.59
C LEU A 111 -1.18 -8.50 12.53
N VAL A 112 -2.40 -8.74 12.03
CA VAL A 112 -2.97 -10.09 11.92
C VAL A 112 -2.11 -10.96 11.01
N LEU A 113 -1.81 -10.50 9.79
CA LEU A 113 -1.05 -11.30 8.82
C LEU A 113 0.34 -11.67 9.34
N ILE A 114 1.04 -10.76 10.01
CA ILE A 114 2.37 -11.03 10.57
C ILE A 114 2.27 -11.98 11.78
N SER A 115 1.33 -11.75 12.70
CA SER A 115 1.21 -12.59 13.90
C SER A 115 0.86 -14.06 13.61
N PHE A 116 0.22 -14.33 12.47
CA PHE A 116 -0.18 -15.68 12.05
C PHE A 116 0.62 -16.23 10.86
N SER A 117 1.74 -15.60 10.48
CA SER A 117 2.48 -16.00 9.28
C SER A 117 2.98 -17.45 9.32
N GLU A 118 3.39 -17.94 10.47
CA GLU A 118 3.89 -19.31 10.68
C GLU A 118 2.83 -20.40 10.43
N TYR A 119 1.54 -20.06 10.56
CA TYR A 119 0.45 -21.01 10.33
C TYR A 119 0.04 -21.10 8.86
N SER A 120 0.75 -20.41 7.97
CA SER A 120 0.48 -20.45 6.54
C SER A 120 0.58 -21.87 5.96
N SER A 121 1.51 -22.72 6.42
CA SER A 121 1.61 -24.11 5.96
C SER A 121 0.42 -24.98 6.37
N ILE A 122 -0.29 -24.64 7.44
CA ILE A 122 -1.53 -25.32 7.84
C ILE A 122 -2.65 -25.02 6.85
N ILE A 123 -2.70 -23.78 6.35
CA ILE A 123 -3.75 -23.30 5.45
C ILE A 123 -3.49 -23.74 4.01
N PHE A 124 -2.24 -23.62 3.54
CA PHE A 124 -1.87 -23.83 2.15
C PHE A 124 -1.19 -25.18 1.88
N GLY A 125 -0.77 -25.89 2.93
CA GLY A 125 0.00 -27.13 2.86
C GLY A 125 1.51 -26.91 3.09
N GLU A 126 2.20 -28.00 3.43
CA GLU A 126 3.64 -28.00 3.78
C GLU A 126 4.54 -27.48 2.64
N SER A 127 4.12 -27.61 1.39
CA SER A 127 4.85 -27.06 0.23
C SER A 127 4.98 -25.53 0.25
N TRP A 128 4.20 -24.84 1.08
CA TRP A 128 4.18 -23.38 1.21
C TRP A 128 4.84 -22.89 2.49
N LYS A 129 5.61 -23.72 3.18
CA LYS A 129 6.28 -23.35 4.43
C LYS A 129 7.11 -22.06 4.30
N ASP A 130 7.79 -21.87 3.18
CA ASP A 130 8.60 -20.67 2.91
C ASP A 130 7.77 -19.40 2.76
N PHE A 131 6.47 -19.51 2.52
CA PHE A 131 5.57 -18.37 2.45
C PHE A 131 5.52 -17.61 3.78
N ALA A 132 5.61 -18.33 4.91
CA ALA A 132 5.66 -17.72 6.25
C ALA A 132 6.78 -16.68 6.39
N LEU A 133 7.91 -16.91 5.71
CA LEU A 133 9.11 -16.08 5.78
C LEU A 133 8.97 -14.78 4.97
N ILE A 134 8.14 -14.80 3.91
CA ILE A 134 7.94 -13.65 3.02
C ILE A 134 6.88 -12.68 3.57
N ILE A 135 5.89 -13.18 4.32
CA ILE A 135 4.75 -12.40 4.81
C ILE A 135 5.17 -11.09 5.52
N PRO A 136 6.12 -11.07 6.49
CA PRO A 136 6.46 -9.84 7.20
C PRO A 136 6.99 -8.73 6.27
N GLY A 137 7.95 -9.07 5.41
CA GLY A 137 8.54 -8.12 4.46
C GLY A 137 7.52 -7.63 3.44
N TYR A 138 6.67 -8.53 2.95
CA TYR A 138 5.63 -8.20 1.98
C TYR A 138 4.52 -7.33 2.59
N CYS A 139 4.07 -7.64 3.82
CA CYS A 139 3.10 -6.81 4.55
C CYS A 139 3.63 -5.39 4.79
N PHE A 140 4.91 -5.24 5.12
CA PHE A 140 5.55 -3.93 5.25
C PHE A 140 5.50 -3.15 3.92
N TYR A 141 5.86 -3.79 2.81
CA TYR A 141 5.75 -3.23 1.47
C TYR A 141 4.32 -2.80 1.11
N VAL A 142 3.36 -3.71 1.29
CA VAL A 142 1.95 -3.49 0.95
C VAL A 142 1.35 -2.38 1.79
N TYR A 143 1.72 -2.26 3.06
CA TYR A 143 1.30 -1.15 3.91
C TYR A 143 1.66 0.21 3.30
N PHE A 144 2.94 0.44 2.96
CA PHE A 144 3.38 1.72 2.40
C PHE A 144 2.82 1.97 1.00
N LYS A 145 2.81 0.93 0.15
CA LYS A 145 2.17 1.00 -1.18
C LYS A 145 0.73 1.48 -1.07
N ASN A 146 -0.07 0.85 -0.20
CA ASN A 146 -1.47 1.19 -0.08
C ASN A 146 -1.70 2.52 0.63
N LEU A 147 -0.88 2.89 1.61
CA LEU A 147 -0.98 4.19 2.27
C LEU A 147 -0.78 5.35 1.26
N SER A 148 0.21 5.20 0.37
CA SER A 148 0.46 6.12 -0.75
C SER A 148 -0.68 6.14 -1.76
N ASN A 149 -1.28 4.99 -2.07
CA ASN A 149 -2.30 4.87 -3.12
C ASN A 149 -3.73 5.20 -2.63
N ALA A 150 -4.03 5.01 -1.34
CA ALA A 150 -5.36 5.26 -0.74
C ALA A 150 -5.81 6.71 -0.83
N THR A 151 -4.86 7.57 -1.13
CA THR A 151 -4.95 8.99 -1.22
C THR A 151 -4.50 9.34 -2.62
N SER A 152 -5.38 9.29 -3.63
CA SER A 152 -4.97 9.64 -5.01
C SER A 152 -4.82 11.15 -5.18
N TYR A 153 -3.87 11.69 -4.42
CA TYR A 153 -3.50 13.09 -4.37
C TYR A 153 -3.17 13.62 -5.76
N PHE A 154 -2.43 12.84 -6.56
CA PHE A 154 -1.94 13.29 -7.87
C PHE A 154 -3.10 13.64 -8.81
N THR A 155 -4.10 12.76 -8.91
CA THR A 155 -5.28 13.01 -9.74
C THR A 155 -6.10 14.20 -9.25
N ILE A 156 -6.31 14.31 -7.93
CA ILE A 156 -7.11 15.39 -7.32
C ILE A 156 -6.45 16.76 -7.51
N PHE A 157 -5.13 16.83 -7.35
CA PHE A 157 -4.36 18.07 -7.48
C PHE A 157 -3.80 18.30 -8.89
N HIS A 158 -4.23 17.51 -9.89
CA HIS A 158 -3.78 17.58 -11.28
C HIS A 158 -2.24 17.50 -11.46
N LYS A 159 -1.56 16.76 -10.58
CA LYS A 159 -0.09 16.55 -10.59
C LYS A 159 0.34 15.32 -11.40
N PHE A 160 -0.19 15.17 -12.62
CA PHE A 160 0.00 13.97 -13.42
C PHE A 160 1.46 13.74 -13.86
N THR A 161 2.23 14.80 -14.10
CA THR A 161 3.66 14.67 -14.45
C THR A 161 4.45 14.08 -13.29
N GLN A 162 4.18 14.55 -12.06
CA GLN A 162 4.85 14.05 -10.86
C GLN A 162 4.44 12.60 -10.58
N GLU A 163 3.18 12.23 -10.82
CA GLU A 163 2.72 10.85 -10.75
C GLU A 163 3.49 9.95 -11.72
N SER A 164 3.62 10.36 -12.98
CA SER A 164 4.38 9.63 -13.99
C SER A 164 5.84 9.46 -13.59
N VAL A 165 6.50 10.49 -13.06
CA VAL A 165 7.89 10.42 -12.58
C VAL A 165 8.02 9.39 -11.46
N TRP A 166 7.14 9.43 -10.47
CA TRP A 166 7.15 8.44 -9.37
C TRP A 166 6.89 7.02 -9.86
N ASN A 167 5.98 6.83 -10.83
CA ASN A 167 5.71 5.51 -11.40
C ASN A 167 6.91 4.96 -12.19
N ILE A 168 7.61 5.80 -12.94
CA ILE A 168 8.84 5.41 -13.65
C ILE A 168 9.94 5.06 -12.65
N ILE A 169 10.16 5.90 -11.63
CA ILE A 169 11.12 5.60 -10.55
C ILE A 169 10.77 4.26 -9.89
N ASN A 170 9.51 4.05 -9.54
CA ASN A 170 9.05 2.83 -8.90
C ASN A 170 9.26 1.59 -9.80
N LEU A 171 8.93 1.68 -11.09
CA LEU A 171 9.19 0.60 -12.04
C LEU A 171 10.68 0.27 -12.12
N THR A 172 11.52 1.28 -12.36
CA THR A 172 12.96 1.12 -12.52
C THR A 172 13.61 0.56 -11.26
N VAL A 173 13.33 1.15 -10.11
CA VAL A 173 13.89 0.69 -8.82
C VAL A 173 13.48 -0.74 -8.51
N ARG A 174 12.23 -1.12 -8.79
CA ARG A 174 11.75 -2.48 -8.54
C ARG A 174 12.41 -3.50 -9.47
N ILE A 175 12.55 -3.20 -10.77
CA ILE A 175 13.27 -4.08 -11.72
C ILE A 175 14.72 -4.24 -11.28
N LEU A 176 15.41 -3.12 -11.02
CA LEU A 176 16.80 -3.13 -10.57
C LEU A 176 16.97 -3.87 -9.24
N SER A 177 16.03 -3.73 -8.30
CA SER A 177 16.10 -4.42 -7.01
C SER A 177 16.13 -5.93 -7.15
N ILE A 178 15.34 -6.51 -8.06
CA ILE A 178 15.35 -7.96 -8.31
C ILE A 178 16.62 -8.37 -9.05
N ILE A 179 17.01 -7.63 -10.10
CA ILE A 179 18.22 -7.97 -10.86
C ILE A 179 19.45 -7.92 -9.94
N ILE A 180 19.58 -6.87 -9.12
CA ILE A 180 20.71 -6.72 -8.20
C ILE A 180 20.65 -7.80 -7.11
N ALA A 181 19.49 -8.01 -6.48
CA ALA A 181 19.36 -9.02 -5.43
C ALA A 181 19.62 -10.44 -5.94
N ALA A 182 19.11 -10.79 -7.12
CA ALA A 182 19.34 -12.10 -7.74
C ALA A 182 20.82 -12.37 -8.09
N ASN A 183 21.62 -11.33 -8.29
CA ASN A 183 23.07 -11.47 -8.51
C ASN A 183 23.88 -11.47 -7.21
N ILE A 184 23.27 -11.11 -6.07
CA ILE A 184 23.94 -11.06 -4.76
C ILE A 184 23.56 -12.27 -3.88
N THR A 185 22.37 -12.83 -4.09
CA THR A 185 21.81 -13.90 -3.25
C THR A 185 21.32 -15.06 -4.09
N ASP A 186 21.71 -16.28 -3.74
CA ASP A 186 21.18 -17.51 -4.35
C ASP A 186 19.82 -17.93 -3.77
N ASP A 187 19.40 -17.31 -2.67
CA ASP A 187 18.12 -17.60 -1.99
C ASP A 187 16.98 -16.69 -2.48
N PRO A 188 15.88 -17.27 -3.03
CA PRO A 188 14.73 -16.50 -3.49
C PRO A 188 14.05 -15.70 -2.38
N ILE A 189 14.05 -16.17 -1.13
CA ILE A 189 13.38 -15.49 -0.01
C ILE A 189 14.11 -14.18 0.31
N ASN A 190 15.44 -14.23 0.39
CA ASN A 190 16.27 -13.03 0.54
C ASN A 190 16.06 -12.04 -0.61
N CYS A 191 16.00 -12.51 -1.85
CA CYS A 191 15.72 -11.66 -3.01
C CYS A 191 14.36 -10.96 -2.90
N ILE A 192 13.29 -11.69 -2.55
CA ILE A 192 11.95 -11.12 -2.32
C ILE A 192 11.98 -10.10 -1.18
N THR A 193 12.72 -10.37 -0.10
CA THR A 193 12.84 -9.50 1.06
C THR A 193 13.52 -8.18 0.69
N ILE A 194 14.64 -8.24 -0.04
CA ILE A 194 15.35 -7.05 -0.56
C ILE A 194 14.43 -6.24 -1.48
N TYR A 195 13.74 -6.91 -2.40
CA TYR A 195 12.75 -6.28 -3.27
C TYR A 195 11.65 -5.56 -2.47
N CYS A 196 11.07 -6.20 -1.45
CA CYS A 196 10.04 -5.60 -0.61
C CYS A 196 10.57 -4.39 0.15
N PHE A 197 11.77 -4.49 0.72
CA PHE A 197 12.40 -3.40 1.46
C PHE A 197 12.69 -2.19 0.57
N ILE A 198 13.37 -2.39 -0.57
CA ILE A 198 13.68 -1.33 -1.53
C ILE A 198 12.40 -0.68 -2.07
N SER A 199 11.39 -1.49 -2.41
CA SER A 199 10.10 -0.98 -2.86
C SER A 199 9.39 -0.15 -1.80
N SER A 200 9.49 -0.55 -0.52
CA SER A 200 8.91 0.20 0.60
C SER A 200 9.54 1.59 0.72
N LEU A 201 10.85 1.72 0.51
CA LEU A 201 11.55 3.00 0.54
C LEU A 201 11.03 3.97 -0.53
N VAL A 202 10.72 3.49 -1.73
CA VAL A 202 10.11 4.32 -2.78
C VAL A 202 8.75 4.86 -2.33
N TYR A 203 7.89 4.00 -1.76
CA TYR A 203 6.58 4.42 -1.27
C TYR A 203 6.65 5.31 -0.02
N ILE A 204 7.64 5.13 0.84
CA ILE A 204 7.95 6.08 1.92
C ILE A 204 8.34 7.44 1.33
N GLY A 205 9.13 7.45 0.24
CA GLY A 205 9.46 8.67 -0.51
C GLY A 205 8.22 9.40 -1.04
N ILE A 206 7.25 8.66 -1.59
CA ILE A 206 5.96 9.23 -2.05
C ILE A 206 5.17 9.84 -0.87
N ASN A 207 5.08 9.14 0.27
CA ASN A 207 4.43 9.69 1.47
C ASN A 207 5.14 10.96 1.97
N THR A 208 6.47 10.96 1.97
CA THR A 208 7.30 12.10 2.35
C THR A 208 7.07 13.30 1.43
N TYR A 209 7.02 13.07 0.11
CA TYR A 209 6.70 14.09 -0.88
C TYR A 209 5.34 14.76 -0.58
N TRP A 210 4.31 13.97 -0.29
CA TRP A 210 2.99 14.52 0.04
C TRP A 210 2.94 15.23 1.38
N GLY A 211 3.69 14.75 2.37
CA GLY A 211 3.90 15.46 3.63
C GLY A 211 4.56 16.82 3.44
N LEU A 212 5.55 16.93 2.57
CA LEU A 212 6.19 18.20 2.21
C LEU A 212 5.23 19.14 1.47
N VAL A 213 4.56 18.65 0.42
CA VAL A 213 3.63 19.45 -0.41
C VAL A 213 2.46 20.02 0.40
N SER A 214 1.98 19.26 1.38
CA SER A 214 0.87 19.68 2.25
C SER A 214 1.31 20.45 3.50
N LEU A 215 2.62 20.66 3.69
CA LEU A 215 3.23 21.25 4.90
C LEU A 215 2.87 20.49 6.19
N GLN A 216 2.71 19.17 6.09
CA GLN A 216 2.29 18.29 7.19
C GLN A 216 3.26 17.13 7.42
N LEU A 217 4.51 17.26 6.97
CA LEU A 217 5.52 16.19 7.03
C LEU A 217 5.57 15.51 8.41
N GLY A 218 5.63 16.30 9.49
CA GLY A 218 5.67 15.78 10.85
C GLY A 218 4.48 14.88 11.17
N VAL A 219 3.27 15.26 10.73
CA VAL A 219 2.05 14.47 10.97
C VAL A 219 2.06 13.15 10.19
N PHE A 220 2.52 13.16 8.94
CA PHE A 220 2.62 11.93 8.13
C PHE A 220 3.54 10.91 8.82
N TRP A 221 4.73 11.35 9.23
CA TRP A 221 5.69 10.51 9.93
C TRP A 221 5.22 10.09 11.32
N GLU A 222 4.59 10.99 12.08
CA GLU A 222 4.00 10.67 13.39
C GLU A 222 2.91 9.60 13.25
N ASN A 223 2.08 9.68 12.21
CA ASN A 223 1.07 8.67 11.92
C ASN A 223 1.68 7.31 11.58
N ILE A 224 2.69 7.29 10.71
CA ILE A 224 3.40 6.06 10.35
C ILE A 224 4.09 5.46 11.58
N ALA A 225 4.77 6.26 12.40
CA ALA A 225 5.46 5.81 13.59
C ALA A 225 4.49 5.21 14.61
N ILE A 226 3.38 5.89 14.89
CA ILE A 226 2.38 5.44 15.88
C ILE A 226 1.58 4.23 15.41
N THR A 227 1.56 3.91 14.12
CA THR A 227 0.90 2.69 13.63
C THR A 227 1.89 1.55 13.43
N ILE A 228 3.01 1.77 12.75
CA ILE A 228 3.96 0.71 12.40
C ILE A 228 4.79 0.25 13.58
N ILE A 229 5.31 1.17 14.42
CA ILE A 229 6.16 0.76 15.54
C ILE A 229 5.39 -0.15 16.50
N PRO A 230 4.16 0.18 16.97
CA PRO A 230 3.40 -0.72 17.83
C PRO A 230 3.04 -2.04 17.15
N VAL A 231 2.70 -2.04 15.86
CA VAL A 231 2.37 -3.29 15.16
C VAL A 231 3.57 -4.23 15.12
N LEU A 232 4.75 -3.72 14.76
CA LEU A 232 5.96 -4.54 14.68
C LEU A 232 6.39 -5.02 16.07
N THR A 233 6.31 -4.17 17.10
CA THR A 233 6.65 -4.57 18.47
C THR A 233 5.66 -5.60 19.02
N ILE A 234 4.36 -5.41 18.82
CA ILE A 234 3.34 -6.38 19.24
C ILE A 234 3.54 -7.71 18.51
N ALA A 235 3.73 -7.69 17.19
CA ALA A 235 3.96 -8.90 16.42
C ALA A 235 5.20 -9.67 16.90
N TYR A 236 6.29 -8.96 17.18
CA TYR A 236 7.52 -9.53 17.73
C TYR A 236 7.33 -10.10 19.15
N LEU A 237 6.57 -9.42 20.00
CA LEU A 237 6.25 -9.92 21.34
C LEU A 237 5.42 -11.21 21.27
N ILE A 238 4.42 -11.25 20.38
CA ILE A 238 3.55 -12.42 20.21
C ILE A 238 4.34 -13.62 19.67
N SER A 239 5.26 -13.41 18.71
CA SER A 239 6.08 -14.50 18.17
C SER A 239 7.02 -15.11 19.22
N ASN A 240 7.53 -14.30 20.15
CA ASN A 240 8.46 -14.78 21.18
C ASN A 240 7.78 -15.30 22.45
N PHE A 241 6.55 -14.88 22.74
CA PHE A 241 5.88 -15.22 23.99
C PHE A 241 5.26 -16.62 23.97
N THR A 242 4.59 -17.02 22.88
CA THR A 242 3.88 -18.31 22.81
C THR A 242 3.87 -18.89 21.41
N ASN A 243 4.04 -20.20 21.28
CA ASN A 243 3.82 -20.95 20.03
C ASN A 243 2.39 -21.53 19.91
N SER A 244 1.60 -21.48 20.99
CA SER A 244 0.21 -21.95 20.98
C SER A 244 -0.70 -21.01 20.19
N LEU A 245 -1.42 -21.56 19.21
CA LEU A 245 -2.38 -20.82 18.38
C LEU A 245 -3.43 -20.07 19.21
N LEU A 246 -3.96 -20.71 20.25
CA LEU A 246 -4.97 -20.12 21.13
C LEU A 246 -4.42 -18.88 21.85
N ASN A 247 -3.20 -18.95 22.36
CA ASN A 247 -2.58 -17.82 23.06
C ASN A 247 -2.26 -16.67 22.09
N LYS A 248 -1.83 -16.97 20.86
CA LYS A 248 -1.64 -15.94 19.83
C LYS A 248 -2.96 -15.25 19.47
N LEU A 249 -4.06 -15.99 19.31
CA LEU A 249 -5.40 -15.41 19.08
C LEU A 249 -5.83 -14.47 20.22
N LEU A 250 -5.64 -14.89 21.46
CA LEU A 250 -5.98 -14.07 22.63
C LEU A 250 -5.10 -12.81 22.71
N LEU A 251 -3.78 -12.94 22.56
CA LEU A 251 -2.87 -11.80 22.63
C LEU A 251 -3.09 -10.81 21.47
N THR A 252 -3.17 -11.30 20.23
CA THR A 252 -3.46 -10.45 19.07
C THR A 252 -4.76 -9.68 19.26
N SER A 253 -5.83 -10.32 19.73
CA SER A 253 -7.12 -9.63 19.96
C SER A 253 -7.05 -8.59 21.09
N ILE A 254 -6.41 -8.91 22.22
CA ILE A 254 -6.20 -7.96 23.33
C ILE A 254 -5.39 -6.75 22.85
N PHE A 255 -4.26 -6.98 22.19
CA PHE A 255 -3.41 -5.91 21.69
C PHE A 255 -4.08 -5.07 20.62
N LEU A 256 -4.85 -5.69 19.73
CA LEU A 256 -5.61 -4.99 18.69
C LEU A 256 -6.69 -4.10 19.31
N VAL A 257 -7.42 -4.56 20.33
CA VAL A 257 -8.41 -3.75 21.06
C VAL A 257 -7.73 -2.56 21.76
N LEU A 258 -6.63 -2.80 22.47
CA LEU A 258 -5.87 -1.74 23.15
C LEU A 258 -5.33 -0.72 22.15
N PHE A 259 -4.73 -1.20 21.07
CA PHE A 259 -4.20 -0.37 19.99
C PHE A 259 -5.30 0.50 19.37
N LEU A 260 -6.44 -0.10 18.99
CA LEU A 260 -7.57 0.65 18.47
C LEU A 260 -8.11 1.68 19.45
N PHE A 261 -8.23 1.33 20.73
CA PHE A 261 -8.71 2.25 21.76
C PHE A 261 -7.81 3.49 21.88
N LEU A 262 -6.49 3.29 21.95
CA LEU A 262 -5.51 4.38 22.03
C LEU A 262 -5.51 5.23 20.76
N SER A 263 -5.54 4.59 19.59
CA SER A 263 -5.51 5.28 18.31
C SER A 263 -6.80 6.05 18.01
N ILE A 264 -7.97 5.52 18.36
CA ILE A 264 -9.26 6.24 18.21
C ILE A 264 -9.31 7.47 19.12
N LYS A 265 -8.82 7.36 20.37
CA LYS A 265 -8.73 8.50 21.30
C LYS A 265 -7.85 9.61 20.72
N ARG A 266 -6.76 9.26 20.02
CA ARG A 266 -5.89 10.22 19.32
C ARG A 266 -6.56 10.83 18.10
N LEU A 267 -7.22 10.04 17.25
CA LEU A 267 -7.94 10.54 16.07
C LEU A 267 -9.02 11.56 16.44
N ARG A 268 -9.72 11.36 17.57
CA ARG A 268 -10.69 12.35 18.10
C ARG A 268 -10.05 13.69 18.48
N LYS A 269 -8.77 13.73 18.88
CA LYS A 269 -8.05 14.98 19.19
C LYS A 269 -7.56 15.70 17.93
N ILE A 270 -7.39 15.00 16.81
CA ILE A 270 -6.89 15.54 15.53
C ILE A 270 -8.05 16.08 14.66
N GLY A 271 -9.29 15.61 14.88
CA GLY A 271 -10.51 16.00 14.17
C GLY A 271 -10.89 17.45 14.36
#